data_AF-A0A9F2QYW6-F1
#
_entry.id   AF-A0A9F2QYW6-F1
#
_cell.length_a   1.000
_cell.length_b   1.000
_cell.length_c   1.000
_cell.angle_alpha   90.00
_cell.angle_beta   90.00
_cell.angle_gamma   90.00
#
_symmetry.space_group_name_H-M   'P 1'
#
loop_
_entity.id
_entity.type
_entity.pdbx_description
1 polymer ?
#
loop_
_entity_poly.entity_id
_entity_poly.type
_entity_poly.pdbx_seq_one_letter_code
_entity_poly.pdbx_strand_id
1 'polypeptide(L)'
;MVSWKGIYFVLALFLASFFGSIFMLGPLLPLMSISPAWYRWITDRVVATWLTLPVALLEIVFGAKVVITGDGFIPEERSVIIMNHRTRMDWMFLWSCLLRYSYLRLEKICLKSSLKGIPGFGWAMQVAAFIFIHRKWEEDKHHFEKMLDYFCDIHEPLQLLIFPEGTDLTDETKARSDTFAEKNGLQKYEYVLHPRTTGFTFIVDRLRDGNNLDAIHDITVAYPQNIPQTEKHLLYGNFPKEIHFHVCRYPVESLPASREDLQLWCQKRWEEKEKRLRQFYEGKKYFDVTGRSKIPPCKSELRVMVVKCMSLLYWTFFTLSAFALLYMYNFVRWYFVIVVVIFTVQQKLFGGLELLELACHRFFNRRRLPNLNRY
;
A
#
# COMPACT_ATOMS: atom_id res chain seq x y z
N MET A 1 6.18 -0.62 -29.50
CA MET A 1 4.90 0.06 -29.82
C MET A 1 4.06 0.12 -28.56
N VAL A 2 3.26 1.18 -28.37
CA VAL A 2 2.36 1.30 -27.22
C VAL A 2 1.23 0.28 -27.35
N SER A 3 0.89 -0.40 -26.26
CA SER A 3 -0.17 -1.40 -26.24
C SER A 3 -1.50 -0.73 -25.93
N TRP A 4 -2.54 -1.00 -26.72
CA TRP A 4 -3.89 -0.51 -26.43
C TRP A 4 -4.38 -0.98 -25.05
N LYS A 5 -4.02 -2.21 -24.65
CA LYS A 5 -4.32 -2.72 -23.30
C LYS A 5 -3.58 -1.90 -22.25
N GLY A 6 -2.32 -1.57 -22.49
CA GLY A 6 -1.51 -0.73 -21.60
C GLY A 6 -2.08 0.68 -21.44
N ILE A 7 -2.50 1.30 -22.54
CA ILE A 7 -3.21 2.59 -22.53
C ILE A 7 -4.50 2.48 -21.71
N TYR A 8 -5.31 1.46 -21.98
CA TYR A 8 -6.55 1.23 -21.24
C TYR A 8 -6.30 1.06 -19.74
N PHE A 9 -5.28 0.30 -19.35
CA PHE A 9 -4.91 0.12 -17.94
C PHE A 9 -4.62 1.46 -17.26
N VAL A 10 -3.72 2.26 -17.84
CA VAL A 10 -3.30 3.54 -17.25
C VAL A 10 -4.44 4.53 -17.22
N LEU A 11 -5.20 4.65 -18.30
CA LEU A 11 -6.35 5.57 -18.38
C LEU A 11 -7.46 5.16 -17.43
N ALA A 12 -7.82 3.88 -17.35
CA ALA A 12 -8.85 3.38 -16.46
C ALA A 12 -8.49 3.67 -14.99
N LEU A 13 -7.25 3.37 -14.58
CA LEU A 13 -6.80 3.67 -13.21
C LEU A 13 -6.80 5.16 -12.92
N PHE A 14 -6.25 5.98 -13.82
CA PHE A 14 -6.17 7.42 -13.62
C PHE A 14 -7.56 8.06 -13.56
N LEU A 15 -8.43 7.78 -14.53
CA LEU A 15 -9.77 8.36 -14.58
C LEU A 15 -10.63 7.91 -13.40
N ALA A 16 -10.58 6.63 -13.03
CA ALA A 16 -11.28 6.12 -11.87
C ALA A 16 -10.79 6.78 -10.57
N SER A 17 -9.48 6.94 -10.40
CA SER A 17 -8.91 7.58 -9.21
C SER A 17 -9.22 9.08 -9.17
N PHE A 18 -9.12 9.76 -10.31
CA PHE A 18 -9.36 11.19 -10.45
C PHE A 18 -10.83 11.54 -10.19
N PHE A 19 -11.77 10.89 -10.89
CA PHE A 19 -13.20 11.09 -10.65
C PHE A 19 -13.66 10.52 -9.31
N GLY A 20 -13.09 9.41 -8.84
CA GLY A 20 -13.36 8.87 -7.51
C GLY A 20 -12.99 9.85 -6.41
N SER A 21 -11.83 10.51 -6.53
CA SER A 21 -11.43 11.56 -5.60
C SER A 21 -12.42 12.72 -5.58
N ILE A 22 -12.88 13.17 -6.75
CA ILE A 22 -13.75 14.35 -6.85
C ILE A 22 -15.19 14.03 -6.44
N PHE A 23 -15.78 12.98 -7.00
CA PHE A 23 -17.21 12.69 -6.87
C PHE A 23 -17.56 11.71 -5.74
N MET A 24 -16.59 10.92 -5.24
CA MET A 24 -16.83 10.01 -4.10
C MET A 24 -16.18 10.47 -2.81
N LEU A 25 -14.91 10.90 -2.86
CA LEU A 25 -14.18 11.34 -1.65
C LEU A 25 -14.44 12.82 -1.32
N GLY A 26 -14.56 13.68 -2.34
CA GLY A 26 -14.87 15.11 -2.18
C GLY A 26 -16.07 15.40 -1.28
N PRO A 27 -17.24 14.76 -1.48
CA PRO A 27 -18.42 14.97 -0.63
C PRO A 27 -18.22 14.53 0.82
N LEU A 28 -17.26 13.65 1.09
CA LEU A 28 -16.96 13.14 2.43
C LEU A 28 -16.01 14.06 3.21
N LEU A 29 -15.33 15.01 2.56
CA LEU A 29 -14.35 15.86 3.25
C LEU A 29 -14.94 16.62 4.44
N PRO A 30 -16.14 17.24 4.39
CA PRO A 30 -16.72 17.92 5.55
C PRO A 30 -16.95 17.00 6.76
N LEU A 31 -17.14 15.69 6.54
CA LEU A 31 -17.37 14.71 7.60
C LEU A 31 -16.17 14.59 8.53
N MET A 32 -14.94 14.87 8.07
CA MET A 32 -13.75 14.84 8.94
C MET A 32 -13.87 15.81 10.12
N SER A 33 -14.52 16.95 9.92
CA SER A 33 -14.72 17.99 10.93
C SER A 33 -15.95 17.76 11.81
N ILE A 34 -16.84 16.84 11.43
CA ILE A 34 -18.07 16.53 12.16
C ILE A 34 -17.88 15.25 12.98
N SER A 35 -17.31 14.22 12.36
CA SER A 35 -17.07 12.91 12.96
C SER A 35 -15.86 12.25 12.30
N PRO A 36 -14.65 12.43 12.87
CA PRO A 36 -13.43 11.81 12.34
C PRO A 36 -13.53 10.28 12.22
N ALA A 37 -14.19 9.62 13.18
CA ALA A 37 -14.36 8.17 13.17
C ALA A 37 -15.22 7.70 11.98
N TRP A 38 -16.36 8.36 11.74
CA TRP A 38 -17.20 8.04 10.57
C TRP A 38 -16.52 8.40 9.26
N TYR A 39 -15.78 9.52 9.21
CA TYR A 39 -14.96 9.89 8.06
C TYR A 39 -13.98 8.77 7.69
N ARG A 40 -13.16 8.31 8.65
CA ARG A 40 -12.18 7.23 8.44
C ARG A 40 -12.86 5.94 8.00
N TRP A 41 -13.91 5.52 8.70
CA TRP A 41 -14.64 4.27 8.43
C TRP A 41 -15.25 4.22 7.02
N ILE A 42 -15.85 5.33 6.55
CA ILE A 42 -16.46 5.42 5.21
C ILE A 42 -15.36 5.51 4.15
N THR A 43 -14.38 6.39 4.34
CA THR A 43 -13.34 6.63 3.32
C THR A 43 -12.48 5.40 3.08
N ASP A 44 -12.18 4.59 4.10
CA ASP A 44 -11.46 3.31 3.91
C ASP A 44 -12.25 2.32 3.05
N ARG A 45 -13.57 2.28 3.19
CA ARG A 45 -14.43 1.43 2.35
C ARG A 45 -14.51 1.94 0.93
N VAL A 46 -14.62 3.26 0.74
CA VAL A 46 -14.62 3.88 -0.59
C VAL A 46 -13.28 3.69 -1.30
N VAL A 47 -12.16 3.89 -0.62
CA VAL A 47 -10.83 3.63 -1.20
C VAL A 47 -10.68 2.15 -1.54
N ALA A 48 -11.13 1.24 -0.67
CA ALA A 48 -11.06 -0.19 -0.93
C ALA A 48 -11.79 -0.64 -2.20
N THR A 49 -12.88 0.01 -2.60
CA THR A 49 -13.54 -0.32 -3.89
C THR A 49 -12.68 0.11 -5.08
N TRP A 50 -11.85 1.15 -4.96
CA TRP A 50 -10.90 1.51 -6.00
C TRP A 50 -9.72 0.53 -6.03
N LEU A 51 -9.24 0.06 -4.88
CA LEU A 51 -8.15 -0.92 -4.79
C LEU A 51 -8.49 -2.26 -5.48
N THR A 52 -9.77 -2.61 -5.66
CA THR A 52 -10.16 -3.80 -6.45
C THR A 52 -10.01 -3.62 -7.95
N LEU A 53 -10.01 -2.39 -8.47
CA LEU A 53 -9.92 -2.12 -9.91
C LEU A 53 -8.55 -2.53 -10.49
N PRO A 54 -7.39 -2.13 -9.91
CA PRO A 54 -6.09 -2.62 -10.36
C PRO A 54 -6.00 -4.13 -10.38
N VAL A 55 -6.50 -4.81 -9.34
CA VAL A 55 -6.51 -6.28 -9.26
C VAL A 55 -7.34 -6.88 -10.40
N ALA A 56 -8.52 -6.33 -10.66
CA ALA A 56 -9.38 -6.79 -11.74
C ALA A 56 -8.75 -6.56 -13.12
N LEU A 57 -8.14 -5.40 -13.35
CA LEU A 57 -7.42 -5.12 -14.59
C LEU A 57 -6.25 -6.10 -14.78
N LEU A 58 -5.40 -6.29 -13.77
CA LEU A 58 -4.25 -7.19 -13.83
C LEU A 58 -4.65 -8.63 -14.13
N GLU A 59 -5.64 -9.17 -13.40
CA GLU A 59 -5.96 -10.59 -13.49
C GLU A 59 -6.96 -10.91 -14.60
N ILE A 60 -7.93 -10.04 -14.92
CA ILE A 60 -8.94 -10.30 -15.96
C ILE A 60 -8.47 -9.81 -17.34
N VAL A 61 -7.93 -8.58 -17.43
CA VAL A 61 -7.60 -7.96 -18.73
C VAL A 61 -6.23 -8.39 -19.23
N PHE A 62 -5.27 -8.52 -18.31
CA PHE A 62 -3.90 -8.96 -18.60
C PHE A 62 -3.64 -10.44 -18.32
N GLY A 63 -4.58 -11.12 -17.65
CA GLY A 63 -4.46 -12.56 -17.39
C GLY A 63 -3.33 -12.90 -16.41
N ALA A 64 -2.92 -11.97 -15.54
CA ALA A 64 -1.88 -12.21 -14.56
C ALA A 64 -2.32 -13.32 -13.60
N LYS A 65 -1.54 -14.41 -13.54
CA LYS A 65 -1.74 -15.49 -12.59
C LYS A 65 -1.08 -15.13 -11.26
N VAL A 66 -1.76 -15.40 -10.15
CA VAL A 66 -1.25 -15.09 -8.81
C VAL A 66 -1.09 -16.38 -8.02
N VAL A 67 0.11 -16.64 -7.53
CA VAL A 67 0.47 -17.85 -6.77
C VAL A 67 0.92 -17.44 -5.39
N ILE A 68 0.28 -17.97 -4.34
CA ILE A 68 0.52 -17.58 -2.96
C ILE A 68 0.88 -18.82 -2.14
N THR A 69 2.04 -18.79 -1.51
CA THR A 69 2.64 -19.90 -0.76
C THR A 69 3.11 -19.45 0.62
N GLY A 70 3.47 -20.40 1.48
CA GLY A 70 3.90 -20.12 2.86
C GLY A 70 2.70 -20.08 3.81
N ASP A 71 2.71 -19.11 4.72
CA ASP A 71 1.67 -18.88 5.71
C ASP A 71 0.53 -18.01 5.16
N GLY A 72 -0.66 -18.15 5.72
CA GLY A 72 -1.81 -17.31 5.36
C GLY A 72 -1.80 -15.97 6.09
N PHE A 73 -2.75 -15.10 5.73
CA PHE A 73 -3.13 -13.98 6.58
C PHE A 73 -4.24 -14.40 7.53
N ILE A 74 -4.26 -13.83 8.72
CA ILE A 74 -5.41 -13.90 9.62
C ILE A 74 -6.29 -12.68 9.31
N PRO A 75 -7.58 -12.86 8.94
CA PRO A 75 -8.47 -11.75 8.67
C PRO A 75 -8.56 -10.78 9.85
N GLU A 76 -8.49 -9.48 9.56
CA GLU A 76 -8.58 -8.40 10.55
C GLU A 76 -7.43 -8.34 11.56
N GLU A 77 -6.37 -9.10 11.33
CA GLU A 77 -5.15 -9.02 12.12
C GLU A 77 -4.39 -7.71 11.90
N ARG A 78 -3.93 -7.11 13.00
CA ARG A 78 -3.10 -5.91 13.01
C ARG A 78 -1.68 -6.31 12.70
N SER A 79 -1.15 -5.88 11.56
CA SER A 79 0.16 -6.33 11.13
C SER A 79 0.98 -5.27 10.41
N VAL A 80 2.29 -5.40 10.56
CA VAL A 80 3.26 -4.76 9.67
C VAL A 80 3.60 -5.76 8.57
N ILE A 81 3.40 -5.34 7.32
CA ILE A 81 3.77 -6.12 6.14
C ILE A 81 5.13 -5.60 5.66
N ILE A 82 6.11 -6.49 5.61
CA ILE A 82 7.43 -6.19 5.03
C ILE A 82 7.59 -6.99 3.73
N MET A 83 8.01 -6.33 2.66
CA MET A 83 8.16 -6.97 1.35
C MET A 83 9.46 -6.52 0.67
N ASN A 84 10.09 -7.39 -0.13
CA ASN A 84 11.18 -6.95 -1.01
C ASN A 84 10.63 -6.05 -2.12
N HIS A 85 11.44 -5.11 -2.61
CA HIS A 85 11.00 -4.12 -3.58
C HIS A 85 11.66 -4.31 -4.94
N ARG A 86 11.08 -5.20 -5.76
CA ARG A 86 11.61 -5.52 -7.10
C ARG A 86 11.18 -4.52 -8.17
N THR A 87 10.02 -3.89 -8.03
CA THR A 87 9.47 -2.89 -8.96
C THR A 87 8.65 -1.83 -8.23
N ARG A 88 8.61 -0.62 -8.78
CA ARG A 88 7.71 0.47 -8.37
C ARG A 88 6.23 0.09 -8.28
N MET A 89 5.79 -1.03 -8.87
CA MET A 89 4.40 -1.50 -8.87
C MET A 89 4.09 -2.58 -7.83
N ASP A 90 5.09 -3.01 -7.04
CA ASP A 90 4.92 -4.12 -6.09
C ASP A 90 3.74 -3.92 -5.11
N TRP A 91 3.55 -2.70 -4.61
CA TRP A 91 2.44 -2.37 -3.70
C TRP A 91 1.07 -2.63 -4.34
N MET A 92 0.92 -2.32 -5.63
CA MET A 92 -0.33 -2.55 -6.35
C MET A 92 -0.55 -4.04 -6.61
N PHE A 93 0.53 -4.77 -6.86
CA PHE A 93 0.50 -6.21 -7.07
C PHE A 93 0.16 -6.98 -5.80
N LEU A 94 0.58 -6.48 -4.63
CA LEU A 94 0.22 -7.06 -3.34
C LEU A 94 -1.31 -7.11 -3.12
N TRP A 95 -2.07 -6.17 -3.69
CA TRP A 95 -3.53 -6.17 -3.57
C TRP A 95 -4.19 -7.42 -4.15
N SER A 96 -3.58 -8.09 -5.12
CA SER A 96 -4.03 -9.42 -5.59
C SER A 96 -3.95 -10.49 -4.50
N CYS A 97 -2.94 -10.41 -3.62
CA CYS A 97 -2.82 -11.29 -2.46
C CYS A 97 -3.86 -10.93 -1.40
N LEU A 98 -3.93 -9.65 -1.02
CA LEU A 98 -4.80 -9.18 0.05
C LEU A 98 -6.28 -9.30 -0.29
N LEU A 99 -6.68 -9.18 -1.56
CA LEU A 99 -8.07 -9.41 -1.97
C LEU A 99 -8.54 -10.83 -1.59
N ARG A 100 -7.65 -11.82 -1.64
CA ARG A 100 -7.94 -13.22 -1.31
C ARG A 100 -7.86 -13.49 0.19
N TYR A 101 -6.81 -13.01 0.84
CA TYR A 101 -6.45 -13.41 2.21
C TYR A 101 -6.73 -12.36 3.29
N SER A 102 -7.05 -11.12 2.93
CA SER A 102 -7.31 -10.04 3.90
C SER A 102 -8.38 -9.07 3.40
N TYR A 103 -8.48 -7.87 3.96
CA TYR A 103 -9.38 -6.82 3.52
C TYR A 103 -8.59 -5.59 3.08
N LEU A 104 -8.75 -5.20 1.81
CA LEU A 104 -8.06 -4.03 1.23
C LEU A 104 -8.34 -2.71 1.98
N ARG A 105 -9.44 -2.63 2.75
CA ARG A 105 -9.78 -1.45 3.58
C ARG A 105 -8.80 -1.21 4.75
N LEU A 106 -8.09 -2.25 5.18
CA LEU A 106 -7.15 -2.20 6.32
C LEU A 106 -5.74 -1.77 5.90
N GLU A 107 -5.45 -1.85 4.60
CA GLU A 107 -4.13 -1.56 4.03
C GLU A 107 -3.79 -0.08 4.20
N LYS A 108 -2.62 0.20 4.76
CA LYS A 108 -1.94 1.50 4.72
C LYS A 108 -0.53 1.30 4.18
N ILE A 109 -0.01 2.27 3.45
CA ILE A 109 1.29 2.11 2.78
C ILE A 109 2.21 3.28 3.12
N CYS A 110 3.47 2.98 3.43
CA CYS A 110 4.53 3.98 3.47
C CYS A 110 5.01 4.30 2.05
N LEU A 111 4.83 5.55 1.62
CA LEU A 111 5.02 5.98 0.24
C LEU A 111 5.91 7.23 0.15
N LYS A 112 6.53 7.45 -1.02
CA LYS A 112 7.35 8.64 -1.26
C LYS A 112 6.48 9.91 -1.24
N SER A 113 6.91 10.94 -0.50
CA SER A 113 6.17 12.21 -0.33
C SER A 113 5.84 12.92 -1.64
N SER A 114 6.65 12.74 -2.69
CA SER A 114 6.38 13.31 -4.02
C SER A 114 5.10 12.76 -4.67
N LEU A 115 4.61 11.59 -4.27
CA LEU A 115 3.37 11.00 -4.82
C LEU A 115 2.12 11.76 -4.38
N LYS A 116 2.23 12.51 -3.28
CA LYS A 116 1.11 13.25 -2.67
C LYS A 116 0.45 14.23 -3.63
N GLY A 117 1.25 14.89 -4.47
CA GLY A 117 0.78 15.91 -5.42
C GLY A 117 0.19 15.38 -6.72
N ILE A 118 0.16 14.06 -6.93
CA ILE A 118 -0.38 13.48 -8.18
C ILE A 118 -1.91 13.59 -8.17
N PRO A 119 -2.55 14.25 -9.16
CA PRO A 119 -4.00 14.33 -9.23
C PRO A 119 -4.66 12.96 -9.27
N GLY A 120 -5.77 12.80 -8.55
CA GLY A 120 -6.44 11.50 -8.38
C GLY A 120 -5.71 10.61 -7.38
N PHE A 121 -4.60 10.00 -7.79
CA PHE A 121 -3.89 9.01 -6.96
C PHE A 121 -3.41 9.61 -5.64
N GLY A 122 -2.66 10.70 -5.70
CA GLY A 122 -2.12 11.37 -4.51
C GLY A 122 -3.21 11.92 -3.61
N TRP A 123 -4.31 12.42 -4.17
CA TRP A 123 -5.47 12.89 -3.42
C TRP A 123 -6.18 11.75 -2.67
N ALA A 124 -6.42 10.63 -3.36
CA ALA A 124 -7.00 9.44 -2.73
C ALA A 124 -6.08 8.84 -1.66
N MET A 125 -4.76 8.81 -1.89
CA MET A 125 -3.77 8.34 -0.92
C MET A 125 -3.75 9.21 0.35
N GLN A 126 -3.93 10.54 0.22
CA GLN A 126 -4.08 11.43 1.37
C GLN A 126 -5.36 11.11 2.16
N VAL A 127 -6.50 10.99 1.49
CA VAL A 127 -7.77 10.62 2.14
C VAL A 127 -7.70 9.22 2.77
N ALA A 128 -6.93 8.31 2.18
CA ALA A 128 -6.68 6.97 2.72
C ALA A 128 -5.76 6.97 3.96
N ALA A 129 -5.26 8.13 4.40
CA ALA A 129 -4.28 8.25 5.48
C ALA A 129 -3.03 7.39 5.26
N PHE A 130 -2.52 7.31 4.03
CA PHE A 130 -1.21 6.69 3.78
C PHE A 130 -0.08 7.54 4.36
N ILE A 131 1.04 6.91 4.75
CA ILE A 131 2.17 7.61 5.38
C ILE A 131 3.13 8.09 4.29
N PHE A 132 3.29 9.41 4.15
CA PHE A 132 4.16 10.01 3.15
C PHE A 132 5.53 10.35 3.72
N ILE A 133 6.60 9.81 3.14
CA ILE A 133 7.98 9.95 3.65
C ILE A 133 8.94 10.56 2.62
N HIS A 134 9.88 11.36 3.11
CA HIS A 134 10.98 11.98 2.37
C HIS A 134 12.20 11.04 2.23
N ARG A 135 12.16 9.88 2.91
CA ARG A 135 13.25 8.88 2.98
C ARG A 135 14.49 9.44 3.68
N LYS A 136 14.26 10.32 4.66
CA LYS A 136 15.27 10.93 5.52
C LYS A 136 14.73 10.94 6.94
N TRP A 137 15.37 10.17 7.81
CA TRP A 137 14.87 9.92 9.16
C TRP A 137 14.58 11.20 9.95
N GLU A 138 15.48 12.19 9.91
CA GLU A 138 15.31 13.46 10.62
C GLU A 138 14.10 14.28 10.16
N GLU A 139 13.72 14.17 8.88
CA GLU A 139 12.52 14.84 8.33
C GLU A 139 11.24 14.04 8.63
N ASP A 140 11.36 12.70 8.65
CA ASP A 140 10.21 11.79 8.67
C ASP A 140 9.75 11.39 10.09
N LYS A 141 10.65 11.37 11.09
CA LYS A 141 10.40 10.81 12.43
C LYS A 141 9.12 11.35 13.07
N HIS A 142 8.94 12.67 13.10
CA HIS A 142 7.78 13.30 13.72
C HIS A 142 6.47 13.01 12.98
N HIS A 143 6.51 12.94 11.65
CA HIS A 143 5.33 12.57 10.87
C HIS A 143 4.95 11.11 11.11
N PHE A 144 5.94 10.20 11.10
CA PHE A 144 5.74 8.80 11.44
C PHE A 144 5.09 8.62 12.80
N GLU A 145 5.65 9.27 13.83
CA GLU A 145 5.13 9.21 15.20
C GLU A 145 3.64 9.61 15.25
N LYS A 146 3.29 10.78 14.68
CA LYS A 146 1.90 11.25 14.67
C LYS A 146 0.94 10.30 13.96
N MET A 147 1.36 9.68 12.86
CA MET A 147 0.52 8.76 12.10
C MET A 147 0.33 7.43 12.84
N LEU A 148 1.39 6.88 13.44
CA LEU A 148 1.32 5.64 14.20
C LEU A 148 0.49 5.82 15.48
N ASP A 149 0.71 6.92 16.21
CA ASP A 149 -0.11 7.27 17.38
C ASP A 149 -1.59 7.38 17.00
N TYR A 150 -1.88 8.03 15.86
CA TYR A 150 -3.25 8.11 15.32
C TYR A 150 -3.85 6.72 15.04
N PHE A 151 -3.08 5.81 14.44
CA PHE A 151 -3.58 4.46 14.17
C PHE A 151 -3.83 3.65 15.44
N CYS A 152 -3.01 3.85 16.47
CA CYS A 152 -3.26 3.27 17.80
C CYS A 152 -4.53 3.86 18.43
N ASP A 153 -4.73 5.19 18.33
CA ASP A 153 -5.88 5.89 18.91
C ASP A 153 -7.23 5.48 18.30
N ILE A 154 -7.30 5.21 17.00
CA ILE A 154 -8.56 4.85 16.33
C ILE A 154 -8.99 3.40 16.57
N HIS A 155 -8.10 2.52 17.05
CA HIS A 155 -8.36 1.11 17.34
C HIS A 155 -8.98 0.31 16.16
N GLU A 156 -8.80 0.78 14.94
CA GLU A 156 -9.18 0.05 13.73
C GLU A 156 -8.02 -0.88 13.32
N PRO A 157 -8.28 -2.11 12.84
CA PRO A 157 -7.20 -2.99 12.44
C PRO A 157 -6.33 -2.40 11.33
N LEU A 158 -5.02 -2.38 11.54
CA LEU A 158 -4.03 -1.81 10.63
C LEU A 158 -3.23 -2.90 9.91
N GLN A 159 -3.12 -2.82 8.59
CA GLN A 159 -2.15 -3.58 7.80
C GLN A 159 -1.19 -2.62 7.11
N LEU A 160 -0.04 -2.35 7.74
CA LEU A 160 0.91 -1.33 7.30
C LEU A 160 2.02 -1.94 6.43
N LEU A 161 1.98 -1.68 5.13
CA LEU A 161 3.01 -2.05 4.18
C LEU A 161 4.21 -1.10 4.23
N ILE A 162 5.39 -1.66 4.44
CA ILE A 162 6.67 -0.99 4.25
C ILE A 162 7.64 -1.83 3.40
N PHE A 163 8.53 -1.12 2.70
CA PHE A 163 9.66 -1.71 1.99
C PHE A 163 10.96 -1.27 2.68
N PRO A 164 11.53 -2.09 3.59
CA PRO A 164 12.78 -1.77 4.28
C PRO A 164 13.94 -1.43 3.34
N GLU A 165 13.96 -1.92 2.10
CA GLU A 165 14.93 -1.51 1.06
C GLU A 165 14.92 0.01 0.78
N GLY A 166 13.79 0.67 1.02
CA GLY A 166 13.60 2.12 0.86
C GLY A 166 13.51 2.59 -0.60
N THR A 167 13.78 1.71 -1.57
CA THR A 167 13.64 1.96 -3.01
C THR A 167 13.61 0.63 -3.77
N ASP A 168 13.18 0.67 -5.03
CA ASP A 168 13.14 -0.46 -5.95
C ASP A 168 14.55 -0.89 -6.39
N LEU A 169 14.71 -2.19 -6.65
CA LEU A 169 15.94 -2.80 -7.16
C LEU A 169 16.16 -2.47 -8.65
N THR A 170 17.12 -1.59 -8.91
CA THR A 170 17.66 -1.22 -10.22
C THR A 170 19.18 -1.36 -10.22
N ASP A 171 19.82 -1.33 -11.38
CA ASP A 171 21.28 -1.44 -11.46
C ASP A 171 21.99 -0.34 -10.63
N GLU A 172 21.42 0.88 -10.63
CA GLU A 172 21.93 2.01 -9.84
C GLU A 172 21.76 1.79 -8.32
N THR A 173 20.56 1.38 -7.89
CA THR A 173 20.30 1.19 -6.45
C THR A 173 21.04 -0.03 -5.91
N LYS A 174 21.23 -1.06 -6.74
CA LYS A 174 22.07 -2.22 -6.44
C LYS A 174 23.54 -1.81 -6.26
N ALA A 175 24.12 -1.05 -7.20
CA ALA A 175 25.51 -0.59 -7.07
C ALA A 175 25.76 0.19 -5.76
N ARG A 176 24.78 1.01 -5.35
CA ARG A 176 24.82 1.72 -4.06
C ARG A 176 24.72 0.77 -2.85
N SER A 177 23.86 -0.24 -2.94
CA SER A 177 23.75 -1.29 -1.92
C SER A 177 25.02 -2.13 -1.82
N ASP A 178 25.66 -2.44 -2.94
CA ASP A 178 26.93 -3.18 -2.99
C ASP A 178 28.07 -2.37 -2.36
N THR A 179 28.14 -1.07 -2.63
CA THR A 179 29.11 -0.15 -1.99
C THR A 179 28.89 -0.11 -0.47
N PHE A 180 27.63 -0.07 -0.02
CA PHE A 180 27.30 -0.15 1.39
C PHE A 180 27.73 -1.50 1.99
N ALA A 181 27.49 -2.61 1.30
CA ALA A 181 27.87 -3.93 1.75
C ALA A 181 29.39 -4.05 1.93
N GLU A 182 30.18 -3.64 0.93
CA GLU A 182 31.65 -3.64 0.98
C GLU A 182 32.19 -2.81 2.16
N LYS A 183 31.67 -1.60 2.34
CA LYS A 183 32.10 -0.70 3.44
C LYS A 183 31.85 -1.29 4.82
N ASN A 184 30.82 -2.12 4.97
CA ASN A 184 30.42 -2.71 6.25
C ASN A 184 30.81 -4.20 6.37
N GLY A 185 31.59 -4.74 5.42
CA GLY A 185 31.99 -6.16 5.44
C GLY A 185 30.82 -7.14 5.29
N LEU A 186 29.72 -6.73 4.66
CA LEU A 186 28.55 -7.56 4.40
C LEU A 186 28.64 -8.22 3.02
N GLN A 187 27.93 -9.35 2.86
CA GLN A 187 27.77 -9.98 1.55
C GLN A 187 26.99 -9.06 0.59
N LYS A 188 27.34 -9.12 -0.70
CA LYS A 188 26.55 -8.47 -1.75
C LYS A 188 25.33 -9.30 -2.08
N TYR A 189 24.22 -8.63 -2.36
CA TYR A 189 22.96 -9.26 -2.74
C TYR A 189 22.66 -9.01 -4.21
N GLU A 190 22.05 -10.00 -4.86
CA GLU A 190 21.73 -9.94 -6.29
C GLU A 190 20.25 -9.69 -6.56
N TYR A 191 19.36 -10.14 -5.68
CA TYR A 191 17.91 -10.09 -5.89
C TYR A 191 17.16 -9.16 -4.93
N VAL A 192 17.86 -8.58 -3.95
CA VAL A 192 17.35 -7.59 -3.00
C VAL A 192 18.40 -6.52 -2.70
N LEU A 193 17.97 -5.36 -2.20
CA LEU A 193 18.85 -4.38 -1.58
C LEU A 193 18.99 -4.65 -0.07
N HIS A 194 20.10 -4.24 0.54
CA HIS A 194 20.23 -4.29 2.01
C HIS A 194 19.15 -3.44 2.69
N PRO A 195 18.44 -3.96 3.71
CA PRO A 195 17.33 -3.25 4.33
C PRO A 195 17.82 -2.10 5.22
N ARG A 196 17.09 -0.98 5.18
CA ARG A 196 17.21 0.14 6.12
C ARG A 196 16.27 -0.10 7.31
N THR A 197 16.83 -0.47 8.44
CA THR A 197 16.08 -0.99 9.59
C THR A 197 15.51 0.08 10.52
N THR A 198 15.96 1.35 10.41
CA THR A 198 15.55 2.44 11.32
C THR A 198 14.04 2.65 11.35
N GLY A 199 13.41 2.78 10.16
CA GLY A 199 11.97 2.98 10.05
C GLY A 199 11.17 1.74 10.44
N PHE A 200 11.64 0.55 10.04
CA PHE A 200 11.03 -0.72 10.43
C PHE A 200 10.95 -0.88 11.95
N THR A 201 12.09 -0.74 12.64
CA THR A 201 12.14 -0.90 14.09
C THR A 201 11.26 0.13 14.80
N PHE A 202 11.31 1.39 14.37
CA PHE A 202 10.46 2.43 14.95
C PHE A 202 8.95 2.13 14.81
N ILE A 203 8.52 1.64 13.65
CA ILE A 203 7.13 1.27 13.41
C ILE A 203 6.71 0.12 14.33
N VAL A 204 7.52 -0.94 14.39
CA VAL A 204 7.21 -2.12 15.20
C VAL A 204 7.15 -1.76 16.69
N ASP A 205 8.14 -1.01 17.19
CA ASP A 205 8.19 -0.60 18.60
C ASP A 205 6.95 0.24 18.96
N ARG A 206 6.62 1.25 18.14
CA ARG A 206 5.47 2.14 18.41
C ARG A 206 4.12 1.43 18.33
N LEU A 207 3.93 0.55 17.34
CA LEU A 207 2.69 -0.22 17.24
C LEU A 207 2.59 -1.28 18.34
N ARG A 208 3.71 -1.86 18.79
CA ARG A 208 3.74 -2.76 19.94
C ARG A 208 3.36 -2.02 21.23
N ASP A 209 3.96 -0.86 21.48
CA ASP A 209 3.68 -0.03 22.66
C ASP A 209 2.23 0.45 22.70
N GLY A 210 1.66 0.80 21.53
CA GLY A 210 0.26 1.16 21.38
C GLY A 210 -0.72 -0.02 21.36
N ASN A 211 -0.26 -1.24 21.67
CA ASN A 211 -1.05 -2.48 21.60
C ASN A 211 -1.82 -2.60 20.26
N ASN A 212 -1.18 -2.28 19.14
CA ASN A 212 -1.74 -2.25 17.79
C ASN A 212 -0.92 -3.08 16.80
N LEU A 213 -0.29 -4.16 17.28
CA LEU A 213 0.50 -5.09 16.49
C LEU A 213 0.32 -6.52 16.98
N ASP A 214 -0.25 -7.39 16.15
CA ASP A 214 -0.42 -8.81 16.42
C ASP A 214 0.66 -9.66 15.74
N ALA A 215 1.11 -9.26 14.54
CA ALA A 215 2.10 -10.02 13.78
C ALA A 215 2.88 -9.17 12.76
N ILE A 216 4.01 -9.69 12.30
CA ILE A 216 4.68 -9.25 11.06
C ILE A 216 4.44 -10.28 9.96
N HIS A 217 3.96 -9.81 8.80
CA HIS A 217 3.90 -10.61 7.59
C HIS A 217 5.13 -10.30 6.72
N ASP A 218 6.06 -11.23 6.67
CA ASP A 218 7.24 -11.17 5.82
C ASP A 218 6.97 -11.78 4.45
N ILE A 219 6.93 -10.95 3.40
CA ILE A 219 6.53 -11.37 2.06
C ILE A 219 7.71 -11.32 1.10
N THR A 220 8.04 -12.45 0.47
CA THR A 220 8.88 -12.47 -0.72
C THR A 220 8.01 -12.42 -1.97
N VAL A 221 8.16 -11.38 -2.78
CA VAL A 221 7.53 -11.28 -4.10
C VAL A 221 8.54 -11.59 -5.20
N ALA A 222 8.12 -12.39 -6.18
CA ALA A 222 8.91 -12.71 -7.37
C ALA A 222 8.05 -12.81 -8.64
N TYR A 223 8.70 -12.60 -9.77
CA TYR A 223 8.09 -12.56 -11.09
C TYR A 223 8.87 -13.47 -12.04
N PRO A 224 8.30 -14.62 -12.48
CA PRO A 224 8.98 -15.55 -13.39
C PRO A 224 9.37 -14.90 -14.73
N GLN A 225 8.52 -13.98 -15.18
CA GLN A 225 8.58 -13.29 -16.47
C GLN A 225 8.03 -11.87 -16.32
N ASN A 226 8.48 -10.97 -17.18
CA ASN A 226 7.94 -9.62 -17.35
C ASN A 226 7.92 -8.79 -16.06
N ILE A 227 9.07 -8.21 -15.72
CA ILE A 227 9.21 -7.31 -14.55
C ILE A 227 9.07 -5.86 -15.00
N PRO A 228 7.96 -5.17 -14.74
CA PRO A 228 7.80 -3.77 -15.14
C PRO A 228 8.65 -2.88 -14.23
N GLN A 229 9.79 -2.37 -14.71
CA GLN A 229 10.63 -1.46 -13.91
C GLN A 229 10.06 -0.05 -13.81
N THR A 230 9.28 0.39 -14.80
CA THR A 230 8.73 1.75 -14.88
C THR A 230 7.29 1.75 -15.37
N GLU A 231 6.59 2.86 -15.16
CA GLU A 231 5.23 3.12 -15.66
C GLU A 231 5.17 3.01 -17.20
N LYS A 232 6.27 3.31 -17.91
CA LYS A 232 6.36 3.13 -19.37
C LYS A 232 6.18 1.67 -19.78
N HIS A 233 6.66 0.72 -18.97
CA HIS A 233 6.47 -0.70 -19.26
C HIS A 233 4.98 -1.07 -19.23
N LEU A 234 4.19 -0.43 -18.35
CA LEU A 234 2.74 -0.62 -18.31
C LEU A 234 2.07 -0.12 -19.61
N LEU A 235 2.49 1.03 -20.13
CA LEU A 235 1.98 1.56 -21.42
C LEU A 235 2.32 0.63 -22.60
N TYR A 236 3.47 -0.03 -22.57
CA TYR A 236 3.83 -1.04 -23.56
C TYR A 236 3.11 -2.38 -23.36
N GLY A 237 2.27 -2.52 -22.33
CA GLY A 237 1.57 -3.76 -22.03
C GLY A 237 2.48 -4.84 -21.43
N ASN A 238 3.67 -4.45 -20.96
CA ASN A 238 4.60 -5.34 -20.29
C ASN A 238 4.20 -5.49 -18.82
N PHE A 239 3.25 -6.38 -18.58
CA PHE A 239 2.78 -6.77 -17.26
C PHE A 239 3.33 -8.15 -16.87
N PRO A 240 3.50 -8.42 -15.57
CA PRO A 240 3.84 -9.76 -15.10
C PRO A 240 2.73 -10.73 -15.52
N LYS A 241 3.12 -11.80 -16.21
CA LYS A 241 2.18 -12.90 -16.54
C LYS A 241 1.85 -13.74 -15.32
N GLU A 242 2.79 -13.80 -14.38
CA GLU A 242 2.64 -14.53 -13.14
C GLU A 242 3.33 -13.77 -12.00
N ILE A 243 2.70 -13.74 -10.84
CA ILE A 243 3.18 -13.07 -9.63
C ILE A 243 3.16 -14.09 -8.50
N HIS A 244 4.32 -14.32 -7.89
CA HIS A 244 4.46 -15.25 -6.78
C HIS A 244 4.67 -14.47 -5.50
N PHE A 245 3.87 -14.81 -4.49
CA PHE A 245 4.06 -14.37 -3.11
C PHE A 245 4.40 -15.58 -2.25
N HIS A 246 5.44 -15.45 -1.44
CA HIS A 246 5.73 -16.35 -0.34
C HIS A 246 5.61 -15.56 0.96
N VAL A 247 4.66 -15.94 1.79
CA VAL A 247 4.31 -15.22 3.01
C VAL A 247 4.83 -16.02 4.21
N CYS A 248 5.48 -15.35 5.16
CA CYS A 248 5.84 -15.94 6.45
C CYS A 248 5.26 -15.05 7.55
N ARG A 249 4.46 -15.63 8.46
CA ARG A 249 3.82 -14.89 9.56
C ARG A 249 4.60 -15.08 10.86
N TYR A 250 4.94 -13.98 11.50
CA TYR A 250 5.62 -13.96 12.80
C TYR A 250 4.75 -13.26 13.85
N PRO A 251 4.16 -14.01 14.81
CA PRO A 251 3.43 -13.41 15.93
C PRO A 251 4.28 -12.39 16.69
N VAL A 252 3.67 -11.34 17.23
CA VAL A 252 4.39 -10.28 17.97
C VAL A 252 5.20 -10.83 19.14
N GLU A 253 4.72 -11.90 19.79
CA GLU A 253 5.37 -12.58 20.91
C GLU A 253 6.67 -13.30 20.50
N SER A 254 6.81 -13.62 19.22
CA SER A 254 8.01 -14.26 18.67
C SER A 254 9.09 -13.26 18.24
N LEU A 255 8.77 -11.96 18.24
CA LEU A 255 9.67 -10.92 17.79
C LEU A 255 10.63 -10.51 18.91
N PRO A 256 11.87 -10.11 18.57
CA PRO A 256 12.79 -9.57 19.56
C PRO A 256 12.22 -8.33 20.26
N ALA A 257 12.52 -8.21 21.56
CA ALA A 257 12.10 -7.09 22.38
C ALA A 257 13.00 -5.86 22.21
N SER A 258 14.32 -6.05 22.11
CA SER A 258 15.27 -4.95 21.94
C SER A 258 15.26 -4.44 20.50
N ARG A 259 15.56 -3.15 20.35
CA ARG A 259 15.62 -2.51 19.03
C ARG A 259 16.74 -3.09 18.19
N GLU A 260 17.90 -3.31 18.79
CA GLU A 260 19.11 -3.84 18.14
C GLU A 260 18.85 -5.25 17.59
N ASP A 261 18.24 -6.13 18.38
CA ASP A 261 17.91 -7.50 17.94
C ASP A 261 16.85 -7.48 16.85
N LEU A 262 15.91 -6.53 16.89
CA LEU A 262 14.91 -6.37 15.84
C LEU A 262 15.53 -5.88 14.51
N GLN A 263 16.59 -5.07 14.56
CA GLN A 263 17.37 -4.71 13.38
C GLN A 263 18.04 -5.94 12.78
N LEU A 264 18.71 -6.75 13.61
CA LEU A 264 19.36 -7.99 13.18
C LEU A 264 18.34 -8.99 12.62
N TRP A 265 17.16 -9.08 13.23
CA TRP A 265 16.05 -9.89 12.73
C TRP A 265 15.63 -9.47 11.32
N CYS A 266 15.48 -8.17 11.08
CA CYS A 266 15.14 -7.64 9.74
C CYS A 266 16.24 -7.96 8.72
N GLN A 267 17.50 -7.77 9.06
CA GLN A 267 18.63 -8.11 8.19
C GLN A 267 18.65 -9.60 7.83
N LYS A 268 18.41 -10.48 8.81
CA LYS A 268 18.30 -11.93 8.58
C LYS A 268 17.15 -12.31 7.64
N ARG A 269 15.99 -11.63 7.74
CA ARG A 269 14.89 -11.84 6.78
C ARG A 269 15.32 -11.48 5.36
N TRP A 270 16.13 -10.44 5.17
CA TRP A 270 16.65 -10.08 3.84
C TRP A 270 17.67 -11.09 3.29
N GLU A 271 18.53 -11.63 4.14
CA GLU A 271 19.41 -12.74 3.76
C GLU A 271 18.61 -13.97 3.30
N GLU A 272 17.55 -14.33 4.04
CA GLU A 272 16.65 -15.42 3.67
C GLU A 272 15.90 -15.14 2.36
N LYS A 273 15.45 -13.89 2.13
CA LYS A 273 14.84 -13.46 0.87
C LYS A 273 15.82 -13.58 -0.30
N GLU A 274 17.07 -13.13 -0.15
CA GLU A 274 18.11 -13.26 -1.18
C GLU A 274 18.27 -14.73 -1.58
N LYS A 275 18.44 -15.63 -0.61
CA LYS A 275 18.59 -17.06 -0.87
C LYS A 275 17.36 -17.65 -1.56
N ARG A 276 16.16 -17.28 -1.11
CA ARG A 276 14.88 -17.76 -1.69
C ARG A 276 14.71 -17.27 -3.13
N LEU A 277 15.03 -16.00 -3.40
CA LEU A 277 14.92 -15.41 -4.73
C LEU A 277 15.98 -15.98 -5.68
N ARG A 278 17.20 -16.24 -5.19
CA ARG A 278 18.23 -16.94 -5.96
C ARG A 278 17.74 -18.32 -6.41
N GLN A 279 17.24 -19.13 -5.48
CA GLN A 279 16.66 -20.44 -5.82
C GLN A 279 15.48 -20.33 -6.80
N PHE A 280 14.66 -19.30 -6.66
CA PHE A 280 13.55 -19.04 -7.56
C PHE A 280 14.04 -18.73 -8.99
N TYR A 281 14.96 -17.78 -9.15
CA TYR A 281 15.39 -17.27 -10.45
C TYR A 281 16.37 -18.20 -11.17
N GLU A 282 17.24 -18.91 -10.44
CA GLU A 282 18.16 -19.92 -10.99
C GLU A 282 17.48 -21.28 -11.20
N GLY A 283 16.40 -21.55 -10.47
CA GLY A 283 15.66 -22.81 -10.52
C GLY A 283 14.43 -22.79 -11.43
N LYS A 284 13.39 -23.51 -11.00
CA LYS A 284 12.13 -23.69 -11.77
C LYS A 284 11.18 -22.50 -11.71
N LYS A 285 11.53 -21.41 -11.02
CA LYS A 285 10.68 -20.21 -10.83
C LYS A 285 9.36 -20.47 -10.09
N TYR A 286 9.43 -21.28 -9.05
CA TYR A 286 8.36 -21.48 -8.07
C TYR A 286 8.95 -21.51 -6.67
N PHE A 287 8.27 -20.90 -5.69
CA PHE A 287 8.67 -21.00 -4.28
C PHE A 287 8.35 -22.36 -3.65
N ASP A 288 7.42 -23.10 -4.25
CA ASP A 288 7.04 -24.45 -3.83
C ASP A 288 7.06 -25.39 -5.03
N VAL A 289 7.44 -26.65 -4.82
CA VAL A 289 7.60 -27.68 -5.87
C VAL A 289 6.33 -27.86 -6.70
N THR A 290 5.15 -27.62 -6.12
CA THR A 290 3.86 -27.78 -6.81
C THR A 290 3.51 -26.60 -7.72
N GLY A 291 4.13 -25.42 -7.54
CA GLY A 291 3.85 -24.21 -8.29
C GLY A 291 2.40 -23.69 -8.16
N ARG A 292 1.68 -24.13 -7.13
CA ARG A 292 0.27 -23.80 -6.88
C ARG A 292 0.11 -23.13 -5.52
N SER A 293 -0.95 -22.35 -5.38
CA SER A 293 -1.34 -21.81 -4.08
C SER A 293 -1.78 -22.95 -3.16
N LYS A 294 -1.17 -23.07 -1.98
CA LYS A 294 -1.46 -24.14 -1.01
C LYS A 294 -2.37 -23.70 0.14
N ILE A 295 -2.49 -22.40 0.34
CA ILE A 295 -3.20 -21.83 1.47
C ILE A 295 -4.67 -21.70 1.06
N PRO A 296 -5.64 -22.15 1.86
CA PRO A 296 -7.03 -21.87 1.60
C PRO A 296 -7.26 -20.35 1.69
N PRO A 297 -7.80 -19.70 0.64
CA PRO A 297 -8.06 -18.27 0.70
C PRO A 297 -9.22 -17.99 1.65
N CYS A 298 -9.16 -16.86 2.35
CA CYS A 298 -10.25 -16.39 3.22
C CYS A 298 -11.53 -16.06 2.43
N LYS A 299 -11.41 -15.89 1.11
CA LYS A 299 -12.52 -15.74 0.18
C LYS A 299 -12.39 -16.79 -0.92
N SER A 300 -13.49 -17.46 -1.25
CA SER A 300 -13.50 -18.41 -2.37
C SER A 300 -13.09 -17.75 -3.68
N GLU A 301 -12.48 -18.52 -4.59
CA GLU A 301 -12.09 -18.01 -5.92
C GLU A 301 -13.30 -17.46 -6.70
N LEU A 302 -14.49 -18.03 -6.53
CA LEU A 302 -15.72 -17.49 -7.11
C LEU A 302 -16.04 -16.09 -6.55
N ARG A 303 -15.95 -15.90 -5.23
CA ARG A 303 -16.19 -14.59 -4.60
C ARG A 303 -15.17 -13.55 -5.10
N VAL A 304 -13.90 -13.94 -5.21
CA VAL A 304 -12.83 -13.07 -5.74
C VAL A 304 -13.09 -12.71 -7.19
N MET A 305 -13.49 -13.68 -8.03
CA MET A 305 -13.85 -13.45 -9.43
C MET A 305 -15.04 -12.50 -9.57
N VAL A 306 -16.11 -12.70 -8.80
CA VAL A 306 -17.29 -11.81 -8.78
C VAL A 306 -16.90 -10.39 -8.39
N VAL A 307 -16.08 -10.21 -7.35
CA VAL A 307 -15.60 -8.88 -6.93
C VAL A 307 -14.82 -8.21 -8.06
N LYS A 308 -13.92 -8.93 -8.74
CA LYS A 308 -13.17 -8.37 -9.88
C LYS A 308 -14.08 -7.96 -11.04
N CYS A 309 -15.05 -8.81 -11.41
CA CYS A 309 -16.02 -8.50 -12.47
C CYS A 309 -16.88 -7.29 -12.11
N MET A 310 -17.43 -7.25 -10.90
CA MET A 310 -18.23 -6.12 -10.42
C MET A 310 -17.40 -4.84 -10.36
N SER A 311 -16.13 -4.93 -9.97
CA SER A 311 -15.21 -3.78 -9.97
C SER A 311 -15.02 -3.21 -11.37
N LEU A 312 -14.79 -4.04 -12.40
CA LEU A 312 -14.64 -3.56 -13.77
C LEU A 312 -15.93 -2.90 -14.27
N LEU A 313 -17.09 -3.52 -14.03
CA LEU A 313 -18.38 -2.99 -14.44
C LEU A 313 -18.67 -1.64 -13.76
N TYR A 314 -18.53 -1.60 -12.43
CA TYR A 314 -18.78 -0.41 -11.63
C TYR A 314 -17.90 0.76 -12.06
N TRP A 315 -16.58 0.60 -12.12
CA TRP A 315 -15.67 1.70 -12.42
C TRP A 315 -15.76 2.16 -13.88
N THR A 316 -16.08 1.26 -14.81
CA THR A 316 -16.37 1.64 -16.20
C THR A 316 -17.63 2.52 -16.26
N PHE A 317 -18.74 2.05 -15.67
CA PHE A 317 -19.99 2.80 -15.66
C PHE A 317 -19.87 4.14 -14.91
N PHE A 318 -19.19 4.13 -13.77
CA PHE A 318 -18.94 5.33 -12.95
C PHE A 318 -18.15 6.38 -13.74
N THR A 319 -17.08 5.97 -14.43
CA THR A 319 -16.25 6.90 -15.23
C THR A 319 -17.04 7.50 -16.38
N LEU A 320 -17.81 6.69 -17.11
CA LEU A 320 -18.69 7.18 -18.19
C LEU A 320 -19.77 8.13 -17.66
N SER A 321 -20.37 7.80 -16.52
CA SER A 321 -21.36 8.64 -15.85
C SER A 321 -20.76 9.97 -15.40
N ALA A 322 -19.53 9.98 -14.87
CA ALA A 322 -18.84 11.22 -14.49
C ALA A 322 -18.65 12.16 -15.69
N PHE A 323 -18.23 11.63 -16.85
CA PHE A 323 -18.16 12.41 -18.09
C PHE A 323 -19.53 12.92 -18.53
N ALA A 324 -20.56 12.07 -18.51
CA ALA A 324 -21.91 12.45 -18.87
C ALA A 324 -22.46 13.57 -17.97
N LEU A 325 -22.25 13.46 -16.65
CA LEU A 325 -22.68 14.48 -15.68
C LEU A 325 -21.96 15.81 -15.89
N LEU A 326 -20.64 15.78 -16.14
CA LEU A 326 -19.85 16.96 -16.47
C LEU A 326 -20.33 17.60 -17.79
N TYR A 327 -20.75 16.79 -18.76
CA TYR A 327 -21.31 17.30 -20.01
C TYR A 327 -22.72 17.88 -19.84
N MET A 328 -23.59 17.25 -19.04
CA MET A 328 -25.00 17.62 -18.95
C MET A 328 -25.26 18.80 -18.01
N TYR A 329 -24.51 18.95 -16.91
CA TYR A 329 -24.90 19.83 -15.80
C TYR A 329 -23.84 20.88 -15.45
N ASN A 330 -24.21 22.16 -15.53
CA ASN A 330 -23.33 23.29 -15.18
C ASN A 330 -22.87 23.25 -13.71
N PHE A 331 -23.77 22.91 -12.78
CA PHE A 331 -23.43 22.87 -11.35
C PHE A 331 -22.38 21.79 -11.05
N VAL A 332 -22.39 20.67 -11.79
CA VAL A 332 -21.39 19.59 -11.64
C VAL A 332 -20.01 20.08 -12.07
N ARG A 333 -19.91 20.91 -13.11
CA ARG A 333 -18.64 21.53 -13.54
C ARG A 333 -18.08 22.47 -12.48
N TRP A 334 -18.93 23.30 -11.87
CA TRP A 334 -18.51 24.17 -10.77
C TRP A 334 -18.07 23.37 -9.55
N TYR A 335 -18.84 22.36 -9.15
CA TYR A 335 -18.46 21.44 -8.08
C TYR A 335 -17.09 20.78 -8.37
N PHE A 336 -16.90 20.27 -9.58
CA PHE A 336 -15.65 19.66 -10.01
C PHE A 336 -14.46 20.62 -9.84
N VAL A 337 -14.59 21.87 -10.33
CA VAL A 337 -13.54 22.88 -10.20
C VAL A 337 -13.26 23.20 -8.72
N ILE A 338 -14.29 23.40 -7.92
CA ILE A 338 -14.16 23.68 -6.48
C ILE A 338 -13.39 22.56 -5.77
N VAL A 339 -13.77 21.30 -6.01
CA VAL A 339 -13.13 20.16 -5.34
C VAL A 339 -11.68 19.97 -5.80
N VAL A 340 -11.38 20.17 -7.09
CA VAL A 340 -9.99 20.18 -7.60
C VAL A 340 -9.17 21.26 -6.91
N VAL A 341 -9.73 22.47 -6.74
CA VAL A 341 -9.07 23.56 -6.01
C VAL A 341 -8.85 23.16 -4.55
N ILE A 342 -9.86 22.60 -3.87
CA ILE A 342 -9.74 22.12 -2.50
C ILE A 342 -8.57 21.15 -2.37
N PHE A 343 -8.54 20.06 -3.15
CA PHE A 343 -7.48 19.06 -3.09
C PHE A 343 -6.09 19.61 -3.39
N THR A 344 -5.98 20.59 -4.29
CA THR A 344 -4.71 21.19 -4.68
C THR A 344 -4.19 22.20 -3.65
N VAL A 345 -5.08 23.05 -3.13
CA VAL A 345 -4.74 24.14 -2.21
C VAL A 345 -4.48 23.60 -0.81
N GLN A 346 -5.29 22.65 -0.33
CA GLN A 346 -5.12 22.09 1.01
C GLN A 346 -3.72 21.50 1.23
N GLN A 347 -3.14 20.88 0.19
CA GLN A 347 -1.81 20.27 0.29
C GLN A 347 -0.74 21.34 0.47
N LYS A 348 -0.86 22.48 -0.21
CA LYS A 348 0.08 23.60 -0.09
C LYS A 348 -0.05 24.33 1.24
N LEU A 349 -1.28 24.47 1.77
CA LEU A 349 -1.55 25.23 2.99
C LEU A 349 -1.36 24.41 4.27
N PHE A 350 -1.81 23.16 4.28
CA PHE A 350 -1.89 22.32 5.48
C PHE A 350 -0.99 21.09 5.41
N GLY A 351 -0.21 20.96 4.34
CA GLY A 351 0.65 19.82 4.08
C GLY A 351 -0.08 18.65 3.45
N GLY A 352 -1.37 18.39 3.76
CA GLY A 352 -2.20 17.34 3.15
C GLY A 352 -3.47 16.99 3.93
N LEU A 353 -4.38 16.22 3.32
CA LEU A 353 -5.65 15.87 3.96
C LEU A 353 -5.47 14.92 5.13
N GLU A 354 -4.46 14.05 5.10
CA GLU A 354 -4.19 13.16 6.22
C GLU A 354 -3.76 13.96 7.47
N LEU A 355 -3.02 15.06 7.29
CA LEU A 355 -2.63 15.93 8.41
C LEU A 355 -3.83 16.73 8.94
N LEU A 356 -4.74 17.15 8.06
CA LEU A 356 -6.00 17.78 8.45
C LEU A 356 -6.90 16.81 9.23
N GLU A 357 -7.02 15.56 8.77
CA GLU A 357 -7.73 14.50 9.48
C GLU A 357 -7.16 14.27 10.88
N LEU A 358 -5.82 14.16 10.99
CA LEU A 358 -5.14 14.04 12.29
C LEU A 358 -5.43 15.22 13.21
N ALA A 359 -5.46 16.45 12.67
CA ALA A 359 -5.79 17.65 13.45
C ALA A 359 -7.24 17.63 13.95
N CYS A 360 -8.19 17.25 13.07
CA CYS A 360 -9.59 17.07 13.45
C CYS A 360 -9.74 15.99 14.53
N HIS A 361 -9.11 14.83 14.35
CA HIS A 361 -9.15 13.74 15.33
C HIS A 361 -8.66 14.18 16.71
N ARG A 362 -7.51 14.85 16.79
CA ARG A 362 -6.95 15.38 18.04
C ARG A 362 -7.87 16.39 18.72
N PHE A 363 -8.51 17.25 17.94
CA PHE A 363 -9.47 18.23 18.46
C PHE A 363 -10.67 17.54 19.13
N PHE A 364 -11.21 16.49 18.51
CA PHE A 364 -12.32 15.72 19.09
C PHE A 364 -11.91 14.88 20.31
N ASN A 365 -10.74 14.24 20.29
CA ASN A 365 -10.26 13.45 21.43
C ASN A 365 -10.01 14.32 22.67
N ARG A 366 -9.40 15.52 22.49
CA ARG A 366 -9.21 16.47 23.60
C ARG A 366 -10.52 16.90 24.25
N ARG A 367 -11.61 17.01 23.48
CA ARG A 367 -12.95 17.32 24.00
C ARG A 367 -13.62 16.16 24.73
N ARG A 368 -13.22 14.91 24.46
CA ARG A 368 -13.72 13.73 25.18
C ARG A 368 -12.98 13.45 26.50
N LEU A 369 -11.73 13.90 26.62
CA LEU A 369 -10.86 13.68 27.80
C LEU A 369 -10.68 14.86 28.80
N PRO A 370 -11.51 15.92 28.88
CA PRO A 370 -11.24 17.02 29.82
C PRO A 370 -11.40 16.66 31.32
N ASN A 371 -11.92 15.47 31.65
CA ASN A 371 -12.28 15.09 33.02
C ASN A 371 -11.45 13.95 33.66
N LEU A 372 -10.38 13.48 33.01
CA LEU A 372 -9.55 12.39 33.57
C LEU A 372 -8.30 12.86 34.36
N ASN A 373 -8.03 14.17 34.40
CA ASN A 373 -6.94 14.77 35.20
C ASN A 373 -7.46 15.57 36.42
N ARG A 374 -8.62 15.20 36.97
CA ARG A 374 -9.17 15.80 38.21
C ARG A 374 -9.56 14.73 39.23
N TYR A 375 -8.69 13.79 39.58
CA TYR A 375 -8.78 13.06 40.85
C TYR A 375 -7.39 12.64 41.30
#